data_AF-A0A4Q3V7P1-F1
#
_entry.id   AF-A0A4Q3V7P1-F1
#
_cell.length_a   1.000
_cell.length_b   1.000
_cell.length_c   1.000
_cell.angle_alpha   90.00
_cell.angle_beta   90.00
_cell.angle_gamma   90.00
#
_symmetry.space_group_name_H-M   'P 1'
#
loop_
_entity.id
_entity.type
_entity.pdbx_description
1 polymer ?
#
loop_
_entity_poly.entity_id
_entity_poly.type
_entity_poly.pdbx_seq_one_letter_code
_entity_poly.pdbx_strand_id
1 'polypeptide(L)'
;MTRVRIDILLAADAPAAAILHRGPYGHTQILHWNLTTDEITAGQWITAKVHMRCCDLSPDGHHLVGLFSDNSAKRLEEAASKFELEDHFDAQAWTAVSVVPYFTAVALWFTGYSYRLTYGYGQGSGFIGGGVWRGRNRLEVNHPYAPKAAIQPPEDLEVESVFYFKRHELNWVWHERLRRSGWKQRNRNLKPEDSVWSMDRWEKTFAEGRLIYESRTTEDSGPERWFLFDLAGNLVREGKVPQFGIQFMEIDVRGRVIYADGSAVYAWERFPHGEPKIVADLSDNRFEPVPAPPGYRAKFEPRALSDSQVDPNDVTPSLWAEMDEAF
;
A
#
# COMPACT_ATOMS: atom_id res chain seq x y z
N MET A 1 1.59 25.25 -8.76
CA MET A 1 0.58 24.20 -9.01
C MET A 1 0.86 23.05 -8.05
N THR A 2 -0.12 22.62 -7.25
CA THR A 2 0.02 21.39 -6.46
C THR A 2 0.26 20.21 -7.40
N ARG A 3 1.36 19.50 -7.19
CA ARG A 3 1.72 18.33 -8.00
C ARG A 3 0.74 17.20 -7.69
N VAL A 4 -0.12 16.88 -8.65
CA VAL A 4 -0.96 15.68 -8.64
C VAL A 4 -0.05 14.45 -8.61
N ARG A 5 -0.45 13.43 -7.83
CA ARG A 5 0.25 12.15 -7.75
C ARG A 5 -0.74 11.02 -7.81
N ILE A 6 -0.36 9.96 -8.52
CA ILE A 6 -1.16 8.76 -8.67
C ILE A 6 -0.33 7.57 -8.20
N ASP A 7 -0.97 6.74 -7.37
CA ASP A 7 -0.52 5.42 -7.02
C ASP A 7 -1.60 4.41 -7.43
N ILE A 8 -1.19 3.21 -7.82
CA ILE A 8 -2.10 2.15 -8.28
C ILE A 8 -1.83 0.89 -7.46
N LEU A 9 -2.90 0.25 -7.02
CA LEU A 9 -2.88 -1.01 -6.30
C LEU A 9 -3.63 -2.04 -7.14
N LEU A 10 -2.97 -3.08 -7.63
CA LEU A 10 -3.63 -4.18 -8.32
C LEU A 10 -4.15 -5.22 -7.32
N ALA A 11 -5.34 -5.76 -7.60
CA ALA A 11 -5.85 -6.94 -6.95
C ALA A 11 -5.07 -8.17 -7.43
N ALA A 12 -4.79 -9.11 -6.52
CA ALA A 12 -3.98 -10.28 -6.85
C ALA A 12 -4.74 -11.33 -7.68
N ASP A 13 -6.05 -11.49 -7.42
CA ASP A 13 -6.88 -12.59 -7.94
C ASP A 13 -8.06 -12.09 -8.80
N ALA A 14 -8.12 -10.78 -9.08
CA ALA A 14 -9.22 -10.16 -9.81
C ALA A 14 -8.73 -9.11 -10.82
N PRO A 15 -9.47 -8.89 -11.94
CA PRO A 15 -9.17 -7.84 -12.92
C PRO A 15 -9.57 -6.46 -12.39
N ALA A 16 -9.10 -6.08 -11.20
CA ALA A 16 -9.47 -4.87 -10.51
C ALA A 16 -8.24 -4.14 -9.97
N ALA A 17 -8.32 -2.81 -9.91
CA ALA A 17 -7.32 -1.99 -9.27
C ALA A 17 -7.97 -0.82 -8.51
N ALA A 18 -7.28 -0.37 -7.47
CA ALA A 18 -7.56 0.89 -6.81
C ALA A 18 -6.55 1.94 -7.26
N ILE A 19 -7.03 3.09 -7.72
CA ILE A 19 -6.21 4.25 -8.06
C ILE A 19 -6.35 5.25 -6.92
N LEU A 20 -5.23 5.62 -6.32
CA LEU A 20 -5.15 6.64 -5.28
C LEU A 20 -4.62 7.94 -5.90
N HIS A 21 -5.53 8.89 -6.12
CA HIS A 21 -5.23 10.18 -6.71
C HIS A 21 -5.08 11.24 -5.62
N ARG A 22 -3.86 11.70 -5.36
CA ARG A 22 -3.57 12.76 -4.40
C ARG A 22 -3.52 14.11 -5.10
N GLY A 23 -4.41 15.01 -4.70
CA GLY A 23 -4.59 16.32 -5.32
C GLY A 23 -6.07 16.60 -5.59
N PRO A 24 -6.58 17.82 -5.36
CA PRO A 24 -5.87 19.03 -4.91
C PRO A 24 -5.37 18.95 -3.45
N TYR A 25 -4.58 19.95 -3.01
CA TYR A 25 -3.83 19.94 -1.73
C TYR A 25 -4.63 19.37 -0.55
N GLY A 26 -4.04 18.40 0.18
CA GLY A 26 -4.66 17.84 1.39
C GLY A 26 -5.79 16.83 1.14
N HIS A 27 -6.15 16.57 -0.12
CA HIS A 27 -7.18 15.61 -0.49
C HIS A 27 -6.61 14.42 -1.27
N THR A 28 -7.18 13.25 -1.03
CA THR A 28 -6.94 12.05 -1.82
C THR A 28 -8.27 11.47 -2.28
N GLN A 29 -8.40 11.13 -3.54
CA GLN A 29 -9.50 10.37 -4.10
C GLN A 29 -9.10 8.91 -4.27
N ILE A 30 -10.02 7.99 -4.00
CA ILE A 30 -9.91 6.61 -4.44
C ILE A 30 -10.81 6.40 -5.66
N LEU A 31 -10.31 5.69 -6.67
CA LEU A 31 -11.07 5.27 -7.83
C LEU A 31 -10.95 3.76 -8.00
N HIS A 32 -11.99 3.14 -8.54
CA HIS A 32 -11.95 1.74 -8.97
C HIS A 32 -11.62 1.69 -10.46
N TRP A 33 -10.72 0.79 -10.85
CA TRP A 33 -10.41 0.50 -12.24
C TRP A 33 -10.72 -0.96 -12.56
N ASN A 34 -11.67 -1.19 -13.46
CA ASN A 34 -11.92 -2.49 -14.05
C ASN A 34 -10.90 -2.74 -15.17
N LEU A 35 -9.97 -3.66 -14.94
CA LEU A 35 -8.89 -3.96 -15.89
C LEU A 35 -9.38 -4.71 -17.14
N THR A 36 -10.54 -5.35 -17.08
CA THR A 36 -11.15 -6.03 -18.23
C THR A 36 -11.72 -5.04 -19.22
N THR A 37 -12.46 -4.03 -18.75
CA THR A 37 -13.16 -3.05 -19.61
C THR A 37 -12.42 -1.72 -19.75
N ASP A 38 -11.38 -1.49 -18.95
CA ASP A 38 -10.71 -0.20 -18.76
C ASP A 38 -11.62 0.92 -18.23
N GLU A 39 -12.76 0.56 -17.64
CA GLU A 39 -13.66 1.51 -17.00
C GLU A 39 -13.09 1.99 -15.66
N ILE A 40 -13.11 3.32 -15.46
CA ILE A 40 -12.74 3.97 -14.21
C ILE A 40 -13.99 4.51 -13.53
N THR A 41 -14.26 4.03 -12.32
CA THR A 41 -15.33 4.55 -11.48
C THR A 41 -14.73 5.49 -10.42
N ALA A 42 -15.07 6.78 -10.52
CA ALA A 42 -14.69 7.76 -9.53
C ALA A 42 -15.34 7.48 -8.17
N GLY A 43 -14.56 7.63 -7.11
CA GLY A 43 -14.99 7.31 -5.75
C GLY A 43 -14.88 8.46 -4.77
N GLN A 44 -14.86 8.09 -3.50
CA GLN A 44 -14.81 9.03 -2.38
C GLN A 44 -13.50 9.80 -2.30
N TRP A 45 -13.64 11.05 -1.86
CA TRP A 45 -12.54 11.89 -1.42
C TRP A 45 -12.38 11.85 0.09
N ILE A 46 -11.14 11.83 0.55
CA ILE A 46 -10.78 12.01 1.96
C ILE A 46 -9.88 13.22 2.14
N THR A 47 -10.12 13.99 3.20
CA THR A 47 -9.26 15.10 3.65
C THR A 47 -8.31 14.59 4.73
N ALA A 48 -7.39 13.74 4.33
CA ALA A 48 -6.33 13.19 5.17
C ALA A 48 -5.13 12.81 4.29
N LYS A 49 -3.95 12.68 4.90
CA LYS A 49 -2.80 12.10 4.22
C LYS A 49 -2.97 10.58 4.18
N VAL A 50 -2.99 10.00 2.99
CA VAL A 50 -2.93 8.55 2.77
C VAL A 50 -1.48 8.13 2.57
N HIS A 51 -0.96 7.22 3.40
CA HIS A 51 0.41 6.72 3.29
C HIS A 51 0.43 5.50 2.36
N MET A 52 0.65 5.75 1.07
CA MET A 52 0.51 4.78 -0.03
C MET A 52 1.30 3.47 0.20
N ARG A 53 2.50 3.57 0.82
CA ARG A 53 3.37 2.43 1.15
C ARG A 53 2.86 1.52 2.26
N CYS A 54 1.90 2.02 3.02
CA CYS A 54 1.23 1.30 4.09
C CYS A 54 -0.16 0.85 3.64
N CYS A 55 -0.49 0.98 2.35
CA CYS A 55 -1.76 0.57 1.79
C CYS A 55 -1.64 -0.75 1.03
N ASP A 56 -2.72 -1.52 1.04
CA ASP A 56 -2.88 -2.74 0.27
C ASP A 56 -4.32 -2.96 -0.18
N LEU A 57 -4.48 -3.61 -1.32
CA LEU A 57 -5.77 -3.99 -1.90
C LEU A 57 -5.99 -5.49 -1.69
N SER A 58 -7.20 -5.88 -1.29
CA SER A 58 -7.57 -7.28 -1.11
C SER A 58 -7.43 -8.05 -2.42
N PRO A 59 -7.20 -9.38 -2.37
CA PRO A 59 -7.01 -10.18 -3.58
C PRO A 59 -8.17 -10.09 -4.59
N ASP A 60 -9.40 -9.88 -4.11
CA ASP A 60 -10.61 -9.70 -4.93
C ASP A 60 -10.81 -8.26 -5.44
N GLY A 61 -10.01 -7.30 -4.99
CA GLY A 61 -10.08 -5.90 -5.43
C GLY A 61 -11.15 -5.06 -4.74
N HIS A 62 -11.88 -5.59 -3.76
CA HIS A 62 -13.00 -4.90 -3.14
C HIS A 62 -12.63 -4.07 -1.91
N HIS A 63 -11.54 -4.40 -1.22
CA HIS A 63 -11.23 -3.83 0.09
C HIS A 63 -9.83 -3.22 0.14
N LEU A 64 -9.76 -1.95 0.51
CA LEU A 64 -8.50 -1.24 0.77
C LEU A 64 -8.23 -1.23 2.27
N VAL A 65 -7.03 -1.66 2.67
CA VAL A 65 -6.45 -1.31 3.97
C VAL A 65 -5.43 -0.20 3.75
N GLY A 66 -5.37 0.78 4.65
CA GLY A 66 -4.38 1.85 4.57
C GLY A 66 -4.07 2.50 5.90
N LEU A 67 -2.89 3.14 5.97
CA LEU A 67 -2.53 4.09 7.02
C LEU A 67 -2.88 5.51 6.57
N PHE A 68 -3.54 6.23 7.46
CA PHE A 68 -3.99 7.58 7.26
C PHE A 68 -3.46 8.47 8.40
N SER A 69 -3.30 9.76 8.13
CA SER A 69 -2.98 10.73 9.18
C SER A 69 -3.55 12.11 8.89
N ASP A 70 -3.84 12.85 9.96
CA ASP A 70 -4.34 14.22 9.93
C ASP A 70 -3.62 15.10 10.96
N ASN A 71 -3.44 16.38 10.64
CA ASN A 71 -2.82 17.37 11.52
C ASN A 71 -3.76 18.54 11.85
N SER A 72 -5.02 18.50 11.41
CA SER A 72 -6.00 19.53 11.73
C SER A 72 -6.48 19.38 13.17
N ALA A 73 -6.02 20.26 14.07
CA ALA A 73 -6.42 20.27 15.49
C ALA A 73 -7.93 20.10 15.68
N LYS A 74 -8.75 20.86 14.94
CA LYS A 74 -10.22 20.74 14.96
C LYS A 74 -10.71 19.32 14.65
N ARG A 75 -10.21 18.67 13.59
CA ARG A 75 -10.66 17.32 13.23
C ARG A 75 -10.14 16.26 14.20
N LEU A 76 -8.97 16.49 14.80
CA LEU A 76 -8.44 15.63 15.86
C LEU A 76 -9.31 15.71 17.11
N GLU A 77 -9.69 16.91 17.56
CA GLU A 77 -10.62 17.12 18.67
C GLU A 77 -11.99 16.49 18.41
N GLU A 78 -12.55 16.69 17.21
CA GLU A 78 -13.83 16.09 16.80
C GLU A 78 -13.76 14.55 16.81
N ALA A 79 -12.68 13.96 16.28
CA ALA A 79 -12.48 12.52 16.28
C ALA A 79 -12.29 11.96 17.70
N ALA A 80 -11.47 12.62 18.51
CA ALA A 80 -11.21 12.22 19.89
C ALA A 80 -12.48 12.26 20.74
N SER A 81 -13.28 13.32 20.61
CA SER A 81 -14.58 13.40 21.27
C SER A 81 -15.55 12.31 20.78
N LYS A 82 -15.61 12.08 19.47
CA LYS A 82 -16.51 11.08 18.87
C LYS A 82 -16.18 9.65 19.30
N PHE A 83 -14.89 9.33 19.46
CA PHE A 83 -14.41 7.99 19.76
C PHE A 83 -13.92 7.85 21.21
N GLU A 84 -14.18 8.84 22.06
CA GLU A 84 -13.84 8.85 23.49
C GLU A 84 -12.35 8.57 23.75
N LEU A 85 -11.47 9.18 22.95
CA LEU A 85 -10.02 9.07 23.12
C LEU A 85 -9.53 9.98 24.25
N GLU A 86 -8.56 9.51 25.04
CA GLU A 86 -7.98 10.27 26.17
C GLU A 86 -7.22 11.50 25.70
N ASP A 87 -6.43 11.37 24.61
CA ASP A 87 -5.68 12.46 23.99
C ASP A 87 -6.11 12.62 22.53
N HIS A 88 -6.36 13.86 22.09
CA HIS A 88 -6.70 14.12 20.69
C HIS A 88 -5.57 13.78 19.71
N PHE A 89 -4.32 13.72 20.17
CA PHE A 89 -3.21 13.21 19.37
C PHE A 89 -3.31 11.71 19.08
N ASP A 90 -4.14 10.96 19.81
CA ASP A 90 -4.40 9.54 19.50
C ASP A 90 -5.23 9.39 18.21
N ALA A 91 -5.99 10.42 17.83
CA ALA A 91 -6.70 10.46 16.56
C ALA A 91 -5.80 10.76 15.35
N GLN A 92 -4.53 11.12 15.58
CA GLN A 92 -3.68 11.72 14.54
C GLN A 92 -3.33 10.76 13.40
N ALA A 93 -3.11 9.48 13.70
CA ALA A 93 -2.94 8.46 12.68
C ALA A 93 -3.82 7.25 12.99
N TRP A 94 -4.30 6.61 11.93
CA TRP A 94 -5.17 5.46 12.04
C TRP A 94 -4.99 4.51 10.86
N THR A 95 -5.23 3.24 11.13
CA THR A 95 -5.41 2.22 10.09
C THR A 95 -6.90 2.03 9.86
N ALA A 96 -7.33 2.04 8.61
CA ALA A 96 -8.72 1.76 8.26
C ALA A 96 -8.80 0.74 7.13
N VAL A 97 -9.85 -0.07 7.19
CA VAL A 97 -10.32 -0.90 6.08
C VAL A 97 -11.55 -0.23 5.48
N SER A 98 -11.63 -0.20 4.15
CA SER A 98 -12.73 0.40 3.39
C SER A 98 -13.04 -0.46 2.17
N VAL A 99 -14.27 -0.39 1.67
CA VAL A 99 -14.73 -0.95 0.40
C VAL A 99 -14.49 0.05 -0.73
N VAL A 100 -13.74 -0.36 -1.75
CA VAL A 100 -13.45 0.41 -2.95
C VAL A 100 -14.74 0.61 -3.78
N PRO A 101 -15.03 1.81 -4.31
CA PRO A 101 -14.20 3.02 -4.34
C PRO A 101 -14.56 4.04 -3.27
N TYR A 102 -14.68 3.65 -2.00
CA TYR A 102 -14.96 4.59 -0.90
C TYR A 102 -13.90 4.48 0.19
N PHE A 103 -13.69 5.56 0.94
CA PHE A 103 -12.81 5.62 2.12
C PHE A 103 -13.58 5.46 3.44
N THR A 104 -14.90 5.43 3.41
CA THR A 104 -15.72 5.15 4.59
C THR A 104 -15.23 3.86 5.24
N ALA A 105 -14.91 3.92 6.52
CA ALA A 105 -14.29 2.80 7.20
C ALA A 105 -15.33 1.74 7.57
N VAL A 106 -15.03 0.48 7.27
CA VAL A 106 -15.74 -0.71 7.80
C VAL A 106 -15.02 -1.30 9.00
N ALA A 107 -13.75 -0.96 9.20
CA ALA A 107 -12.95 -1.24 10.39
C ALA A 107 -11.95 -0.09 10.59
N LEU A 108 -11.67 0.29 11.84
CA LEU A 108 -10.79 1.42 12.14
C LEU A 108 -10.08 1.25 13.48
N TRP A 109 -8.78 1.53 13.46
CA TRP A 109 -7.88 1.49 14.61
C TRP A 109 -7.06 2.76 14.69
N PHE A 110 -7.19 3.49 15.80
CA PHE A 110 -6.29 4.60 16.08
C PHE A 110 -4.92 4.06 16.50
N THR A 111 -3.89 4.54 15.82
CA THR A 111 -2.49 4.22 16.13
C THR A 111 -1.78 5.40 16.79
N GLY A 112 -2.45 6.56 16.87
CA GLY A 112 -1.92 7.79 17.44
C GLY A 112 -0.72 8.36 16.69
N TYR A 113 -0.03 9.28 17.35
CA TYR A 113 1.17 9.92 16.83
C TYR A 113 2.22 8.82 16.52
N SER A 114 2.61 8.67 15.25
CA SER A 114 3.59 7.67 14.76
C SER A 114 5.01 7.82 15.33
N TYR A 115 5.18 8.65 16.36
CA TYR A 115 6.44 9.03 17.01
C TYR A 115 6.34 8.94 18.55
N ARG A 116 5.16 8.68 19.15
CA ARG A 116 5.04 8.53 20.62
C ARG A 116 5.55 7.17 21.13
N LEU A 117 5.74 6.18 20.26
CA LEU A 117 6.45 4.94 20.61
C LEU A 117 7.97 5.07 20.49
N THR A 118 8.48 6.24 20.11
CA THR A 118 9.91 6.57 20.10
C THR A 118 10.38 7.00 21.49
N TYR A 119 10.10 6.20 22.53
CA TYR A 119 10.75 6.37 23.83
C TYR A 119 12.08 5.61 23.81
N GLY A 120 13.18 6.35 23.65
CA GLY A 120 14.50 5.96 24.20
C GLY A 120 15.66 5.81 23.23
N TYR A 121 15.44 5.48 21.96
CA TYR A 121 16.54 5.32 20.99
C TYR A 121 16.35 6.29 19.83
N GLY A 122 17.11 7.38 19.86
CA GLY A 122 17.14 8.37 18.79
C GLY A 122 17.32 7.69 17.42
N GLN A 123 16.59 8.22 16.44
CA GLN A 123 16.70 7.93 15.00
C GLN A 123 15.95 6.69 14.47
N GLY A 124 14.62 6.72 14.55
CA GLY A 124 13.78 5.86 13.71
C GLY A 124 12.38 6.43 13.50
N SER A 125 12.14 7.09 12.36
CA SER A 125 10.81 7.54 11.94
C SER A 125 10.01 6.35 11.38
N GLY A 126 9.46 5.52 12.26
CA GLY A 126 8.63 4.37 11.90
C GLY A 126 7.17 4.76 11.66
N PHE A 127 6.64 4.53 10.45
CA PHE A 127 5.18 4.56 10.26
C PHE A 127 4.58 3.28 10.84
N ILE A 128 3.89 3.41 11.96
CA ILE A 128 3.12 2.33 12.58
C ILE A 128 1.70 2.38 12.02
N GLY A 129 1.20 1.24 11.53
CA GLY A 129 -0.11 1.10 10.89
C GLY A 129 -0.06 0.73 9.40
N GLY A 130 -1.25 0.64 8.81
CA GLY A 130 -1.46 -0.02 7.53
C GLY A 130 -1.60 -1.54 7.70
N GLY A 131 -1.60 -2.27 6.60
CA GLY A 131 -1.69 -3.72 6.64
C GLY A 131 -1.47 -4.40 5.30
N VAL A 132 -1.37 -5.73 5.35
CA VAL A 132 -1.19 -6.61 4.19
C VAL A 132 -2.30 -7.64 4.18
N TRP A 133 -2.97 -7.79 3.04
CA TRP A 133 -3.93 -8.87 2.85
C TRP A 133 -3.21 -10.20 2.62
N ARG A 134 -3.54 -11.20 3.45
CA ARG A 134 -3.07 -12.59 3.32
C ARG A 134 -4.07 -13.50 2.64
N GLY A 135 -5.30 -13.02 2.46
CA GLY A 135 -6.39 -13.68 1.75
C GLY A 135 -7.53 -12.70 1.51
N ARG A 136 -8.67 -13.19 1.02
CA ARG A 136 -9.87 -12.35 0.80
C ARG A 136 -10.43 -11.77 2.09
N ASN A 137 -10.26 -12.48 3.20
CA ASN A 137 -10.83 -12.12 4.50
C ASN A 137 -9.81 -12.21 5.65
N ARG A 138 -8.51 -12.32 5.36
CA ARG A 138 -7.44 -12.34 6.38
C ARG A 138 -6.50 -11.16 6.17
N LEU A 139 -6.39 -10.33 7.20
CA LEU A 139 -5.64 -9.09 7.20
C LEU A 139 -4.62 -9.07 8.33
N GLU A 140 -3.36 -8.82 8.00
CA GLU A 140 -2.33 -8.49 8.99
C GLU A 140 -2.21 -6.97 9.08
N VAL A 141 -2.47 -6.39 10.26
CA VAL A 141 -2.31 -4.97 10.54
C VAL A 141 -1.00 -4.71 11.27
N ASN A 142 -0.25 -3.70 10.83
CA ASN A 142 1.07 -3.36 11.40
C ASN A 142 0.92 -2.55 12.70
N HIS A 143 0.40 -3.17 13.76
CA HIS A 143 0.19 -2.55 15.07
C HIS A 143 1.00 -3.27 16.18
N PRO A 144 1.75 -2.55 17.02
CA PRO A 144 2.49 -3.12 18.16
C PRO A 144 1.63 -3.69 19.27
N TYR A 145 0.50 -3.05 19.51
CA TYR A 145 -0.42 -3.35 20.59
C TYR A 145 -1.78 -3.27 19.92
N ALA A 146 -2.41 -4.41 19.62
CA ALA A 146 -3.70 -4.46 18.92
C ALA A 146 -4.68 -3.45 19.55
N PRO A 147 -4.80 -2.23 19.00
CA PRO A 147 -5.50 -1.18 19.72
C PRO A 147 -6.98 -1.55 19.68
N LYS A 148 -7.74 -1.13 20.68
CA LYS A 148 -9.19 -1.35 20.65
C LYS A 148 -9.74 -0.73 19.36
N ALA A 149 -10.43 -1.51 18.54
CA ALA A 149 -11.00 -1.01 17.30
C ALA A 149 -12.05 0.06 17.61
N ALA A 150 -11.87 1.24 17.03
CA ALA A 150 -12.84 2.34 17.11
C ALA A 150 -14.05 2.07 16.21
N ILE A 151 -13.84 1.35 15.11
CA ILE A 151 -14.88 0.67 14.35
C ILE A 151 -14.49 -0.80 14.30
N GLN A 152 -15.32 -1.65 14.89
CA GLN A 152 -15.06 -3.08 14.97
C GLN A 152 -15.02 -3.69 13.56
N PRO A 153 -14.03 -4.55 13.25
CA PRO A 153 -14.02 -5.26 11.99
C PRO A 153 -15.28 -6.13 11.86
N PRO A 154 -15.80 -6.32 10.63
CA PRO A 154 -16.85 -7.29 10.37
C PRO A 154 -16.45 -8.70 10.85
N GLU A 155 -17.42 -9.50 11.32
CA GLU A 155 -17.16 -10.83 11.92
C GLU A 155 -16.47 -11.81 10.96
N ASP A 156 -16.69 -11.63 9.67
CA ASP A 156 -16.13 -12.39 8.57
C ASP A 156 -14.70 -11.97 8.19
N LEU A 157 -14.17 -10.88 8.76
CA LEU A 157 -12.81 -10.40 8.59
C LEU A 157 -11.89 -10.85 9.74
N GLU A 158 -10.98 -11.76 9.45
CA GLU A 158 -9.91 -12.15 10.36
C GLU A 158 -8.81 -11.09 10.38
N VAL A 159 -8.56 -10.50 11.55
CA VAL A 159 -7.53 -9.47 11.74
C VAL A 159 -6.47 -9.97 12.71
N GLU A 160 -5.23 -9.97 12.26
CA GLU A 160 -4.06 -10.29 13.08
C GLU A 160 -3.19 -9.05 13.24
N SER A 161 -2.82 -8.72 14.48
CA SER A 161 -1.89 -7.65 14.77
C SER A 161 -0.46 -8.17 14.70
N VAL A 162 0.36 -7.56 13.85
CA VAL A 162 1.77 -7.91 13.68
C VAL A 162 2.65 -6.73 14.02
N PHE A 163 3.72 -6.96 14.78
CA PHE A 163 4.70 -5.92 15.11
C PHE A 163 6.06 -6.19 14.48
N TYR A 164 6.35 -5.50 13.38
CA TYR A 164 7.57 -5.73 12.59
C TYR A 164 8.76 -4.82 12.93
N PHE A 165 8.75 -4.13 14.08
CA PHE A 165 9.85 -3.23 14.46
C PHE A 165 11.20 -3.94 14.61
N LYS A 166 11.21 -5.23 14.98
CA LYS A 166 12.44 -6.04 15.09
C LYS A 166 13.24 -6.17 13.78
N ARG A 167 12.68 -5.78 12.62
CA ARG A 167 13.36 -5.89 11.32
C ARG A 167 13.81 -4.56 10.69
N HIS A 168 13.55 -3.41 11.32
CA HIS A 168 13.82 -2.08 10.74
C HIS A 168 13.18 -1.86 9.35
N GLU A 169 12.15 -2.63 8.97
CA GLU A 169 11.53 -2.56 7.64
C GLU A 169 10.43 -1.50 7.60
N LEU A 170 10.83 -0.22 7.48
CA LEU A 170 9.92 0.93 7.34
C LEU A 170 8.91 0.79 6.18
N ASN A 171 9.22 -0.06 5.20
CA ASN A 171 8.40 -0.31 4.02
C ASN A 171 7.81 -1.74 3.99
N TRP A 172 7.65 -2.41 5.13
CA TRP A 172 7.19 -3.81 5.18
C TRP A 172 5.93 -4.08 4.34
N VAL A 173 4.86 -3.29 4.51
CA VAL A 173 3.62 -3.45 3.72
C VAL A 173 3.90 -3.41 2.22
N TRP A 174 4.69 -2.44 1.77
CA TRP A 174 5.09 -2.31 0.36
C TRP A 174 5.97 -3.49 -0.10
N HIS A 175 6.94 -3.94 0.70
CA HIS A 175 7.78 -5.10 0.40
C HIS A 175 6.97 -6.38 0.26
N GLU A 176 6.05 -6.65 1.17
CA GLU A 176 5.18 -7.82 1.13
C GLU A 176 4.31 -7.82 -0.12
N ARG A 177 3.78 -6.66 -0.51
CA ARG A 177 3.00 -6.51 -1.74
C ARG A 177 3.82 -6.79 -2.99
N LEU A 178 5.06 -6.28 -3.05
CA LEU A 178 5.98 -6.58 -4.16
C LEU A 178 6.27 -8.08 -4.23
N ARG A 179 6.59 -8.73 -3.11
CA ARG A 179 6.81 -10.18 -3.05
C ARG A 179 5.59 -10.95 -3.54
N ARG A 180 4.40 -10.59 -3.04
CA ARG A 180 3.12 -11.22 -3.43
C ARG A 180 2.83 -11.07 -4.92
N SER A 181 3.18 -9.94 -5.52
CA SER A 181 3.00 -9.69 -6.96
C SER A 181 4.13 -10.25 -7.83
N GLY A 182 5.04 -11.06 -7.26
CA GLY A 182 6.08 -11.78 -7.99
C GLY A 182 7.37 -10.99 -8.23
N TRP A 183 7.53 -9.82 -7.60
CA TRP A 183 8.80 -9.11 -7.61
C TRP A 183 9.82 -9.81 -6.71
N LYS A 184 11.07 -9.83 -7.16
CA LYS A 184 12.21 -10.41 -6.46
C LYS A 184 13.14 -9.29 -6.03
N GLN A 185 13.47 -9.24 -4.74
CA GLN A 185 14.48 -8.35 -4.21
C GLN A 185 15.87 -8.87 -4.64
N ARG A 186 16.67 -8.04 -5.33
CA ARG A 186 17.94 -8.47 -5.96
C ARG A 186 19.19 -8.11 -5.18
N ASN A 187 19.13 -7.17 -4.23
CA ASN A 187 20.25 -6.83 -3.38
C ASN A 187 19.77 -6.61 -1.95
N ARG A 188 20.19 -7.48 -1.03
CA ARG A 188 20.28 -7.18 0.41
C ARG A 188 21.76 -7.17 0.80
N ASN A 189 22.61 -6.46 0.06
CA ASN A 189 24.01 -6.32 0.41
C ASN A 189 24.13 -5.29 1.54
N LEU A 190 23.69 -5.70 2.73
CA LEU A 190 24.02 -5.03 3.97
C LEU A 190 25.32 -5.66 4.45
N LYS A 191 26.44 -4.93 4.34
CA LYS A 191 27.40 -5.07 5.45
C LYS A 191 26.70 -4.46 6.67
N PRO A 192 26.79 -5.07 7.87
CA PRO A 192 26.16 -4.55 9.08
C PRO A 192 26.54 -3.09 9.36
N GLU A 193 27.76 -2.68 9.01
CA GLU A 193 28.23 -1.28 9.09
C GLU A 193 27.53 -0.29 8.11
N ASP A 194 26.89 -0.77 7.04
CA ASP A 194 26.16 0.04 6.05
C ASP A 194 24.63 0.05 6.29
N SER A 195 24.19 -0.52 7.42
CA SER A 195 22.78 -0.84 7.76
C SER A 195 21.80 0.34 7.82
N VAL A 196 22.28 1.58 7.74
CA VAL A 196 21.41 2.76 7.79
C VAL A 196 20.98 3.20 6.37
N TRP A 197 21.65 2.75 5.31
CA TRP A 197 21.47 3.29 3.95
C TRP A 197 21.34 2.21 2.87
N SER A 198 20.27 1.40 2.96
CA SER A 198 19.99 0.33 2.00
C SER A 198 19.40 0.87 0.68
N MET A 199 20.02 0.51 -0.45
CA MET A 199 19.35 0.58 -1.75
C MET A 199 18.47 -0.66 -1.93
N ASP A 200 17.15 -0.45 -2.00
CA ASP A 200 16.20 -1.51 -2.31
C ASP A 200 16.05 -1.63 -3.82
N ARG A 201 16.60 -2.71 -4.38
CA ARG A 201 16.42 -3.05 -5.79
C ARG A 201 15.48 -4.24 -5.93
N TRP A 202 14.39 -4.03 -6.64
CA TRP A 202 13.37 -5.02 -6.94
C TRP A 202 13.32 -5.25 -8.45
N GLU A 203 13.12 -6.50 -8.85
CA GLU A 203 13.02 -6.89 -10.25
C GLU A 203 11.83 -7.82 -10.46
N LYS A 204 11.08 -7.62 -11.53
CA LYS A 204 10.04 -8.55 -11.99
C LYS A 204 10.24 -8.84 -13.46
N THR A 205 10.37 -10.11 -13.80
CA THR A 205 10.43 -10.57 -15.19
C THR A 205 9.03 -10.95 -15.66
N PHE A 206 8.73 -10.66 -16.93
CA PHE A 206 7.51 -11.06 -17.60
C PHE A 206 7.82 -11.55 -19.01
N ALA A 207 6.81 -12.00 -19.76
CA ALA A 207 7.04 -12.72 -21.02
C ALA A 207 7.79 -11.88 -22.07
N GLU A 208 7.60 -10.56 -22.06
CA GLU A 208 8.15 -9.65 -23.06
C GLU A 208 9.27 -8.73 -22.53
N GLY A 209 9.68 -8.90 -21.27
CA GLY A 209 10.75 -8.07 -20.71
C GLY A 209 10.93 -8.17 -19.20
N ARG A 210 11.45 -7.09 -18.62
CA ARG A 210 11.62 -6.97 -17.16
C ARG A 210 11.39 -5.56 -16.67
N LEU A 211 10.87 -5.48 -15.45
CA LEU A 211 10.69 -4.27 -14.66
C LEU A 211 11.76 -4.24 -13.57
N ILE A 212 12.37 -3.07 -13.36
CA ILE A 212 13.27 -2.83 -12.24
C ILE A 212 12.76 -1.62 -11.48
N TYR A 213 12.69 -1.74 -10.16
CA TYR A 213 12.45 -0.64 -9.25
C TYR A 213 13.67 -0.46 -8.35
N GLU A 214 14.11 0.79 -8.20
CA GLU A 214 15.23 1.17 -7.34
C GLU A 214 14.79 2.28 -6.38
N SER A 215 14.77 1.95 -5.09
CA SER A 215 14.62 2.93 -4.01
C SER A 215 15.98 3.20 -3.38
N ARG A 216 16.33 4.48 -3.26
CA ARG A 216 17.53 4.92 -2.56
C ARG A 216 17.11 5.83 -1.40
N THR A 217 17.60 5.52 -0.21
CA THR A 217 17.10 6.11 1.04
C THR A 217 17.80 7.38 1.47
N THR A 218 18.84 7.86 0.76
CA THR A 218 19.56 9.08 1.16
C THR A 218 19.08 10.32 0.40
N GLU A 219 19.02 11.46 1.07
CA GLU A 219 18.69 12.77 0.47
C GLU A 219 19.62 13.12 -0.72
N ASP A 220 20.85 12.61 -0.71
CA ASP A 220 21.86 12.84 -1.77
C ASP A 220 21.77 11.86 -2.95
N SER A 221 21.03 10.76 -2.83
CA SER A 221 21.06 9.65 -3.80
C SER A 221 20.10 9.79 -4.99
N GLY A 222 19.33 10.88 -5.03
CA GLY A 222 18.35 11.18 -6.08
C GLY A 222 17.00 10.47 -5.88
N PRO A 223 15.98 10.83 -6.70
CA PRO A 223 14.66 10.25 -6.56
C PRO A 223 14.69 8.76 -6.90
N GLU A 224 13.84 7.98 -6.23
CA GLU A 224 13.55 6.59 -6.57
C GLU A 224 13.10 6.48 -8.03
N ARG A 225 13.41 5.36 -8.67
CA ARG A 225 13.21 5.18 -10.11
C ARG A 225 12.68 3.82 -10.44
N TRP A 226 12.06 3.75 -11.60
CA TRP A 226 11.73 2.49 -12.22
C TRP A 226 12.24 2.48 -13.67
N PHE A 227 12.50 1.28 -14.15
CA PHE A 227 13.07 1.01 -15.48
C PHE A 227 12.33 -0.16 -16.12
N LEU A 228 12.01 -0.02 -17.39
CA LEU A 228 11.37 -1.01 -18.23
C LEU A 228 12.34 -1.42 -19.32
N PHE A 229 12.65 -2.71 -19.38
CA PHE A 229 13.53 -3.28 -20.40
C PHE A 229 12.78 -4.30 -21.25
N ASP A 230 13.13 -4.39 -22.53
CA ASP A 230 12.69 -5.47 -23.40
C ASP A 230 13.48 -6.78 -23.16
N LEU A 231 13.13 -7.85 -23.87
CA LEU A 231 13.84 -9.15 -23.80
C LEU A 231 15.31 -9.11 -24.24
N ALA A 232 15.67 -8.16 -25.12
CA ALA A 232 17.05 -7.97 -25.55
C ALA A 232 17.87 -7.20 -24.51
N GLY A 233 17.24 -6.71 -23.44
CA GLY A 233 17.88 -5.93 -22.38
C GLY A 233 18.03 -4.45 -22.73
N ASN A 234 17.39 -3.96 -23.79
CA ASN A 234 17.39 -2.54 -24.11
C ASN A 234 16.47 -1.80 -23.13
N LEU A 235 16.93 -0.64 -22.65
CA LEU A 235 16.07 0.26 -21.88
C LEU A 235 15.02 0.85 -22.79
N VAL A 236 13.75 0.56 -22.51
CA VAL A 236 12.61 1.08 -23.27
C VAL A 236 12.03 2.33 -22.61
N ARG A 237 11.93 2.34 -21.28
CA ARG A 237 11.43 3.49 -20.52
C ARG A 237 12.04 3.56 -19.12
N GLU A 238 12.19 4.77 -18.62
CA GLU A 238 12.44 5.03 -17.21
C GLU A 238 11.49 6.10 -16.68
N GLY A 239 11.26 6.09 -15.37
CA GLY A 239 10.49 7.11 -14.69
C GLY A 239 11.00 7.39 -13.28
N LYS A 240 10.67 8.58 -12.78
CA LYS A 240 11.07 9.04 -11.44
C LYS A 240 9.87 9.00 -10.52
N VAL A 241 9.97 8.27 -9.43
CA VAL A 241 8.93 8.23 -8.40
C VAL A 241 8.97 9.54 -7.60
N PRO A 242 7.84 10.23 -7.39
CA PRO A 242 7.79 11.42 -6.56
C PRO A 242 8.15 11.06 -5.11
N GLN A 243 8.89 11.93 -4.43
CA GLN A 243 9.28 11.77 -3.02
C GLN A 243 8.06 11.42 -2.13
N PHE A 244 8.03 10.24 -1.48
CA PHE A 244 6.88 9.72 -0.71
C PHE A 244 5.62 9.31 -1.52
N GLY A 245 5.80 8.98 -2.80
CA GLY A 245 4.81 8.25 -3.61
C GLY A 245 5.32 6.86 -3.96
N ILE A 246 4.48 6.08 -4.63
CA ILE A 246 4.82 4.86 -5.36
C ILE A 246 4.32 5.12 -6.77
N GLN A 247 5.16 5.68 -7.62
CA GLN A 247 4.78 5.77 -9.02
C GLN A 247 4.96 4.38 -9.61
N PHE A 248 3.81 3.72 -9.71
CA PHE A 248 3.68 2.31 -9.94
C PHE A 248 3.91 2.00 -11.40
N MET A 249 4.64 0.93 -11.66
CA MET A 249 4.68 0.22 -12.93
C MET A 249 4.50 -1.25 -12.63
N GLU A 250 3.65 -1.93 -13.39
CA GLU A 250 3.32 -3.34 -13.17
C GLU A 250 2.79 -4.00 -14.45
N ILE A 251 2.67 -5.32 -14.43
CA ILE A 251 1.97 -6.10 -15.44
C ILE A 251 0.57 -6.43 -14.92
N ASP A 252 -0.47 -6.00 -15.64
CA ASP A 252 -1.85 -6.34 -15.30
C ASP A 252 -2.23 -7.77 -15.69
N VAL A 253 -3.42 -8.20 -15.30
CA VAL A 253 -3.94 -9.55 -15.59
C VAL A 253 -4.10 -9.86 -17.09
N ARG A 254 -4.04 -8.85 -17.97
CA ARG A 254 -4.07 -8.97 -19.43
C ARG A 254 -2.67 -9.00 -20.04
N GLY A 255 -1.62 -8.98 -19.22
CA GLY A 255 -0.23 -8.95 -19.66
C GLY A 255 0.23 -7.57 -20.16
N ARG A 256 -0.52 -6.50 -19.88
CA ARG A 256 -0.14 -5.15 -20.31
C ARG A 256 0.82 -4.53 -19.31
N VAL A 257 1.80 -3.79 -19.79
CA VAL A 257 2.59 -2.90 -18.93
C VAL A 257 1.71 -1.70 -18.58
N ILE A 258 1.41 -1.53 -17.31
CA ILE A 258 0.69 -0.36 -16.80
C ILE A 258 1.64 0.51 -15.99
N TYR A 259 1.49 1.83 -16.07
CA TYR A 259 2.24 2.75 -15.23
C TYR A 259 1.53 4.09 -15.07
N ALA A 260 1.86 4.81 -14.00
CA ALA A 260 1.45 6.20 -13.85
C ALA A 260 2.53 7.15 -14.37
N ASP A 261 2.15 8.25 -15.03
CA ASP A 261 3.02 9.38 -15.37
C ASP A 261 2.34 10.72 -15.05
N GLY A 262 2.76 11.37 -13.97
CA GLY A 262 2.12 12.61 -13.49
C GLY A 262 0.70 12.36 -12.97
N SER A 263 -0.29 12.95 -13.65
CA SER A 263 -1.73 12.78 -13.39
C SER A 263 -2.39 11.75 -14.30
N ALA A 264 -1.63 11.08 -15.16
CA ALA A 264 -2.18 10.12 -16.10
C ALA A 264 -1.77 8.68 -15.78
N VAL A 265 -2.69 7.76 -16.04
CA VAL A 265 -2.49 6.32 -16.00
C VAL A 265 -2.40 5.82 -17.44
N TYR A 266 -1.39 5.00 -17.71
CA TYR A 266 -1.12 4.44 -19.03
C TYR A 266 -1.22 2.92 -18.99
N ALA A 267 -1.67 2.34 -20.10
CA ALA A 267 -1.57 0.92 -20.40
C ALA A 267 -0.89 0.72 -21.76
N TRP A 268 0.05 -0.21 -21.82
CA TRP A 268 0.84 -0.52 -23.01
C TRP A 268 0.58 -1.95 -23.44
N GLU A 269 -0.30 -2.11 -24.42
CA GLU A 269 -0.57 -3.38 -25.08
C GLU A 269 0.51 -3.71 -26.10
N ARG A 270 0.82 -5.02 -26.26
CA ARG A 270 1.79 -5.53 -27.23
C ARG A 270 3.19 -4.92 -27.06
N PHE A 271 3.62 -4.68 -25.81
CA PHE A 271 4.99 -4.29 -25.50
C PHE A 271 5.99 -5.32 -26.08
N PRO A 272 7.15 -4.90 -26.62
CA PRO A 272 7.62 -3.52 -26.78
C PRO A 272 7.19 -2.83 -28.07
N HIS A 273 6.40 -3.50 -28.93
CA HIS A 273 6.11 -3.03 -30.30
C HIS A 273 4.87 -2.12 -30.42
N GLY A 274 3.96 -2.17 -29.45
CA GLY A 274 2.83 -1.23 -29.38
C GLY A 274 3.25 0.14 -28.87
N GLU A 275 2.27 1.00 -28.60
CA GLU A 275 2.49 2.28 -27.92
C GLU A 275 1.66 2.36 -26.63
N PRO A 276 2.16 3.02 -25.57
CA PRO A 276 1.36 3.30 -24.39
C PRO A 276 0.16 4.18 -24.72
N LYS A 277 -1.00 3.84 -24.16
CA LYS A 277 -2.24 4.63 -24.27
C LYS A 277 -2.65 5.15 -22.91
N ILE A 278 -3.18 6.37 -22.87
CA ILE A 278 -3.79 6.93 -21.66
C ILE A 278 -5.09 6.16 -21.39
N VAL A 279 -5.20 5.61 -20.19
CA VAL A 279 -6.42 5.00 -19.65
C VAL A 279 -7.24 6.07 -18.91
N ALA A 280 -6.56 6.92 -18.14
CA ALA A 280 -7.19 8.01 -17.41
C ALA A 280 -6.22 9.18 -17.28
N ASP A 281 -6.72 10.41 -17.41
CA ASP A 281 -6.01 11.62 -17.00
C ASP A 281 -6.83 12.32 -15.92
N LEU A 282 -6.25 12.46 -14.73
CA LEU A 282 -6.88 12.99 -13.53
C LEU A 282 -6.44 14.44 -13.25
N SER A 283 -5.77 15.11 -14.20
CA SER A 283 -5.31 16.50 -14.06
C SER A 283 -6.45 17.48 -13.72
N ASP A 284 -7.63 17.23 -14.26
CA ASP A 284 -8.82 18.06 -14.08
C ASP A 284 -9.71 17.67 -12.90
N ASN A 285 -9.40 16.58 -12.19
CA ASN A 285 -10.16 16.20 -11.01
C ASN A 285 -10.08 17.32 -9.96
N ARG A 286 -11.24 17.62 -9.36
CA ARG A 286 -11.40 18.57 -8.26
C ARG A 286 -12.02 17.83 -7.09
N PHE A 287 -11.73 18.31 -5.89
CA PHE A 287 -12.35 17.75 -4.69
C PHE A 287 -13.87 17.90 -4.77
N GLU A 288 -14.57 16.77 -4.66
CA GLU A 288 -16.03 16.72 -4.61
C GLU A 288 -16.45 15.85 -3.42
N PRO A 289 -17.36 16.32 -2.56
CA PRO A 289 -17.85 15.51 -1.45
C PRO A 289 -18.73 14.37 -1.99
N VAL A 290 -18.16 13.17 -2.06
CA VAL A 290 -18.86 11.95 -2.47
C VAL A 290 -19.11 11.09 -1.22
N PRO A 291 -20.36 11.02 -0.70
CA PRO A 291 -20.67 10.15 0.42
C PRO A 291 -20.69 8.68 -0.02
N ALA A 292 -20.43 7.77 0.92
CA ALA A 292 -20.70 6.36 0.69
C ALA A 292 -22.22 6.12 0.59
N PRO A 293 -22.66 5.12 -0.20
CA PRO A 293 -24.08 4.81 -0.35
C PRO A 293 -24.71 4.37 0.98
N PRO A 294 -26.03 4.58 1.17
CA PRO A 294 -26.74 4.00 2.30
C PRO A 294 -26.57 2.48 2.35
N GLY A 295 -26.24 1.93 3.53
CA GLY A 295 -25.99 0.49 3.67
C GLY A 295 -24.58 0.04 3.27
N TYR A 296 -23.64 0.98 3.09
CA TYR A 296 -22.22 0.70 2.92
C TYR A 296 -21.70 -0.27 4.00
N ARG A 297 -21.38 -1.48 3.58
CA ARG A 297 -20.83 -2.56 4.42
C ARG A 297 -19.86 -3.36 3.56
N ALA A 298 -18.79 -3.82 4.18
CA ALA A 298 -17.99 -4.87 3.59
C ALA A 298 -18.75 -6.19 3.69
N LYS A 299 -18.59 -7.03 2.68
CA LYS A 299 -18.95 -8.45 2.73
C LYS A 299 -17.67 -9.20 2.39
N PHE A 300 -17.20 -10.03 3.31
CA PHE A 300 -16.07 -10.89 3.07
C PHE A 300 -16.60 -12.29 2.81
N GLU A 301 -16.34 -12.82 1.63
CA GLU A 301 -16.69 -14.21 1.36
C GLU A 301 -15.71 -15.12 2.11
N PRO A 302 -16.20 -16.03 2.98
CA PRO A 302 -15.35 -17.01 3.60
C PRO A 302 -14.73 -17.90 2.51
N ARG A 303 -13.46 -18.29 2.70
CA ARG A 303 -12.76 -19.20 1.80
C ARG A 303 -13.56 -20.51 1.69
N ALA A 304 -13.92 -20.91 0.47
CA ALA A 304 -14.05 -22.34 0.19
C ALA A 304 -12.62 -22.89 0.25
N LEU A 305 -12.27 -23.60 1.34
CA LEU A 305 -11.00 -24.28 1.46
C LEU A 305 -10.90 -25.29 0.31
N SER A 306 -10.21 -24.94 -0.78
CA SER A 306 -9.70 -25.95 -1.68
C SER A 306 -8.46 -26.57 -1.03
N ASP A 307 -8.49 -27.89 -0.86
CA ASP A 307 -7.48 -28.73 -0.20
C ASP A 307 -6.14 -28.83 -0.98
N SER A 308 -5.57 -27.70 -1.38
CA SER A 308 -4.24 -27.72 -1.99
C SER A 308 -3.47 -26.43 -1.76
N GLN A 309 -2.33 -26.61 -1.08
CA GLN A 309 -1.15 -25.72 -1.00
C GLN A 309 -1.35 -24.53 -0.03
N VAL A 310 -0.64 -24.39 1.09
CA VAL A 310 0.73 -24.76 1.50
C VAL A 310 0.70 -25.20 2.98
N ASP A 311 1.50 -26.20 3.38
CA ASP A 311 1.67 -26.59 4.79
C ASP A 311 2.35 -25.44 5.56
N PRO A 312 1.74 -24.88 6.61
CA PRO A 312 2.37 -23.87 7.46
C PRO A 312 3.64 -24.37 8.17
N ASN A 313 3.85 -25.69 8.21
CA ASN A 313 5.00 -26.33 8.86
C ASN A 313 6.21 -26.55 7.94
N ASP A 314 6.16 -26.12 6.67
CA ASP A 314 7.33 -26.17 5.78
C ASP A 314 8.31 -24.99 6.00
N VAL A 315 8.11 -24.25 7.09
CA VAL A 315 9.16 -23.41 7.69
C VAL A 315 9.82 -24.24 8.79
N THR A 316 10.99 -24.79 8.48
CA THR A 316 11.85 -25.55 9.42
C THR A 316 11.85 -24.97 10.85
N PRO A 317 11.46 -25.75 11.88
CA PRO A 317 11.42 -25.30 13.29
C PRO A 317 12.76 -25.08 14.00
N SER A 318 13.88 -24.79 13.32
CA SER A 318 15.22 -24.87 13.93
C SER A 318 15.89 -23.52 14.27
N LEU A 319 15.14 -22.46 14.57
CA LEU A 319 15.73 -21.17 14.98
C LEU A 319 15.20 -20.61 16.31
N TRP A 320 14.23 -21.30 16.94
CA TRP A 320 13.64 -20.87 18.21
C TRP A 320 14.20 -21.59 19.43
N ALA A 321 14.99 -22.66 19.25
CA ALA A 321 15.53 -23.47 20.35
C ALA A 321 16.93 -23.05 20.86
N GLU A 322 17.62 -22.09 20.21
CA GLU A 322 18.97 -21.65 20.61
C GLU A 322 19.02 -20.26 21.24
N MET A 323 17.89 -19.61 21.53
CA MET A 323 17.85 -18.25 22.09
C MET A 323 17.25 -18.15 23.51
N ASP A 324 16.98 -19.27 24.17
CA ASP A 324 16.49 -19.30 25.57
C ASP A 324 17.59 -19.58 26.62
N GLU A 325 18.89 -19.55 26.25
CA GLU A 325 20.01 -19.70 27.20
C GLU A 325 20.85 -18.43 27.41
N ALA A 326 20.30 -17.23 27.16
CA ALA A 326 21.05 -15.99 27.42
C ALA A 326 20.23 -14.84 28.04
N PHE A 327 19.24 -15.15 28.89
CA PHE A 327 18.68 -14.20 29.86
C PHE A 327 18.35 -14.86 31.19
#